data_AF-A0A6P0MSP6-F1
#
_entry.id   AF-A0A6P0MSP6-F1
#
_cell.length_a   1.000
_cell.length_b   1.000
_cell.length_c   1.000
_cell.angle_alpha   90.00
_cell.angle_beta   90.00
_cell.angle_gamma   90.00
#
_symmetry.space_group_name_H-M   'P 1'
#
loop_
_entity.id
_entity.type
_entity.pdbx_description
1 polymer ?
#
loop_
_entity_poly.entity_id
_entity_poly.type
_entity_poly.pdbx_seq_one_letter_code
_entity_poly.pdbx_strand_id
1 'polypeptide(L)' 'MQITIDLPPDLEQNLLRQAAQSNVPLQTLILQALRQIIQPPSVSTSQWSKIILSYEGSHDFPAAAKTSISVEN' A
#
# COMPACT_ATOMS: atom_id res chain seq x y z
N MET A 1 1.59 17.00 0.71
CA MET A 1 2.57 15.96 1.07
C MET A 1 3.74 16.09 0.12
N GLN A 2 4.96 16.23 0.62
CA GLN A 2 6.18 16.35 -0.19
C GLN A 2 7.01 15.09 0.01
N ILE A 3 7.60 14.58 -1.06
CA ILE A 3 8.45 13.38 -1.04
C ILE A 3 9.81 13.80 -1.57
N THR A 4 10.87 13.50 -0.82
CA THR A 4 12.25 13.72 -1.25
C THR A 4 12.83 12.36 -1.65
N ILE A 5 13.42 12.29 -2.83
CA ILE A 5 14.00 11.07 -3.38
C ILE A 5 15.41 11.40 -3.83
N ASP A 6 16.40 10.74 -3.25
CA ASP A 6 17.78 10.86 -3.69
C ASP A 6 17.96 9.97 -4.93
N LEU A 7 18.24 10.61 -6.06
CA LEU A 7 18.46 9.91 -7.33
C LEU A 7 19.95 9.84 -7.65
N PRO A 8 20.44 8.72 -8.21
CA PRO A 8 21.77 8.67 -8.78
C PRO A 8 21.92 9.73 -9.90
N PRO A 9 23.11 10.36 -10.04
CA PRO A 9 23.31 11.44 -11.00
C PRO A 9 23.02 11.04 -12.45
N ASP A 10 23.40 9.82 -12.84
CA ASP A 10 23.13 9.31 -14.19
C ASP A 10 21.63 9.17 -14.48
N LEU A 11 20.86 8.74 -13.47
CA LEU A 11 19.42 8.56 -13.59
C LEU A 11 18.72 9.92 -13.67
N GLU A 12 19.14 10.88 -12.85
CA GLU A 12 18.60 12.25 -12.86
C GLU A 12 18.79 12.90 -14.24
N GLN A 13 19.99 12.82 -14.81
CA GLN A 13 20.28 13.36 -16.15
C GLN A 13 19.41 12.73 -17.23
N ASN A 14 19.20 11.41 -17.15
CA ASN A 14 18.36 10.71 -18.11
C ASN A 14 16.88 11.16 -17.99
N LEU A 15 16.37 11.29 -16.76
CA LEU A 15 15.00 11.74 -16.53
C LEU A 15 14.79 13.21 -16.94
N LEU A 16 15.75 14.09 -16.68
CA LEU A 16 15.72 15.48 -17.16
C LEU A 16 15.68 15.56 -18.68
N ARG A 17 16.48 14.73 -19.36
CA ARG A 17 16.47 14.63 -20.81
C ARG A 17 15.11 14.14 -21.33
N GLN A 18 14.54 13.11 -20.72
CA GLN A 18 13.21 12.60 -21.10
C GLN A 18 12.11 13.65 -20.87
N ALA A 19 12.17 14.38 -19.75
CA ALA A 19 11.26 15.47 -19.44
C ALA A 19 11.29 16.56 -20.51
N ALA A 20 12.49 16.96 -20.94
CA ALA A 20 12.68 17.94 -22.01
C ALA A 20 12.14 17.42 -23.37
N GLN A 21 12.38 16.15 -23.70
CA GLN A 21 11.91 15.55 -24.96
C GLN A 21 10.39 15.40 -25.02
N SER A 22 9.78 15.00 -23.92
CA SER A 22 8.33 14.78 -23.83
C SER A 22 7.56 16.03 -23.42
N ASN A 23 8.25 17.16 -23.21
CA ASN A 23 7.69 18.44 -22.73
C ASN A 23 6.79 18.26 -21.49
N VAL A 24 7.20 17.38 -20.59
CA VAL A 24 6.51 17.10 -19.33
C VAL A 24 7.42 17.36 -18.15
N PRO A 25 6.89 17.85 -17.03
CA PRO A 25 7.68 18.04 -15.82
C PRO A 25 8.32 16.73 -15.35
N LEU A 26 9.55 16.83 -14.82
CA LEU A 26 10.28 15.69 -14.25
C LEU A 26 9.46 14.93 -13.20
N GLN A 27 8.74 15.66 -12.33
CA GLN A 27 7.84 15.06 -11.34
C GLN A 27 6.76 14.17 -11.97
N THR A 28 6.24 14.54 -13.13
CA THR A 28 5.21 13.75 -13.83
C THR A 28 5.78 12.41 -14.29
N LEU A 29 7.01 12.41 -14.81
CA LEU A 29 7.68 11.17 -15.21
C LEU A 29 7.95 10.26 -14.00
N ILE A 30 8.45 10.83 -12.90
CA ILE A 30 8.69 10.07 -11.65
C ILE A 30 7.38 9.46 -11.13
N LEU A 31 6.30 10.25 -11.10
CA LEU A 31 4.98 9.77 -10.66
C LEU A 31 4.41 8.69 -11.58
N GLN A 32 4.57 8.81 -12.90
CA GLN A 32 4.16 7.77 -13.85
C GLN A 32 4.93 6.47 -13.65
N ALA A 33 6.25 6.55 -13.49
CA ALA A 33 7.09 5.39 -13.25
C ALA A 33 6.72 4.68 -11.93
N LEU A 34 6.57 5.44 -10.85
CA LEU A 34 6.12 4.90 -9.56
C LEU A 34 4.73 4.27 -9.67
N ARG A 35 3.80 4.92 -10.39
CA ARG A 35 2.46 4.38 -10.61
C ARG A 35 2.53 3.05 -11.36
N GLN A 36 3.35 2.91 -12.39
CA GLN A 36 3.48 1.64 -13.13
C GLN A 36 3.95 0.48 -12.26
N ILE A 37 4.78 0.75 -11.25
CA ILE A 37 5.25 -0.28 -10.30
C ILE A 37 4.14 -0.68 -9.32
N ILE A 38 3.35 0.30 -8.86
CA ILE A 38 2.32 0.09 -7.83
C ILE A 38 0.99 -0.37 -8.45
N GLN A 39 0.77 -0.11 -9.74
CA GLN A 39 -0.48 -0.43 -10.41
C GLN A 39 -0.67 -1.95 -10.41
N PRO A 40 -1.67 -2.47 -9.67
CA PRO A 40 -1.94 -3.88 -9.67
C PRO A 40 -2.27 -4.31 -11.11
N PRO A 41 -1.91 -5.54 -11.53
CA PRO A 41 -2.40 -6.07 -12.78
C PRO A 41 -3.93 -5.89 -12.82
N SER A 42 -4.46 -5.51 -13.98
CA SER A 42 -5.90 -5.22 -14.19
C SER A 42 -6.81 -6.37 -13.76
N VAL A 43 -6.28 -7.58 -13.68
CA VAL A 43 -6.84 -8.69 -12.91
C VAL A 43 -6.55 -8.48 -11.43
N SER A 44 -7.43 -7.72 -10.77
CA SER A 44 -7.53 -7.67 -9.32
C SER A 44 -8.15 -8.99 -8.82
N THR A 45 -7.47 -10.11 -9.04
CA THR A 45 -7.75 -11.31 -8.26
C THR A 45 -7.14 -11.02 -6.89
N SER A 46 -7.97 -10.55 -5.97
CA SER A 46 -7.59 -10.39 -4.57
C SER A 46 -6.81 -11.63 -4.14
N GLN A 47 -5.54 -11.45 -3.73
CA GLN A 47 -4.68 -12.55 -3.26
C GLN A 47 -5.21 -13.15 -1.95
N TRP A 48 -6.13 -12.44 -1.31
CA TRP A 48 -6.86 -12.91 -0.15
C TRP A 48 -7.76 -14.07 -0.54
N SER A 49 -7.56 -15.20 0.12
CA SER A 49 -8.40 -16.37 -0.04
C SER A 49 -9.86 -16.00 0.22
N LYS A 50 -10.79 -16.62 -0.51
CA LYS A 50 -12.24 -16.39 -0.37
C LYS A 50 -12.70 -16.48 1.09
N ILE A 51 -12.08 -17.35 1.87
CA ILE A 51 -12.32 -17.55 3.31
C ILE A 51 -12.12 -16.26 4.12
N ILE A 52 -11.09 -15.46 3.80
CA ILE A 52 -10.82 -14.19 4.49
C ILE A 52 -11.81 -13.12 4.04
N LEU A 53 -12.11 -13.08 2.74
CA LEU A 53 -13.06 -12.12 2.17
C LEU A 53 -14.51 -12.41 2.57
N SER A 54 -14.81 -13.67 2.90
CA SER A 54 -16.11 -14.14 3.36
C SER A 54 -16.15 -14.40 4.87
N TYR A 55 -15.17 -13.90 5.63
CA TYR A 55 -15.16 -14.06 7.08
C TYR A 55 -16.26 -13.18 7.68
N GLU A 56 -17.42 -13.80 7.90
CA GLU A 56 -18.49 -13.27 8.73
C GLU A 56 -18.10 -13.64 10.17
N GLY A 57 -17.66 -12.64 10.94
CA GLY A 57 -16.95 -12.85 12.20
C GLY A 57 -17.58 -13.91 13.08
N SER A 58 -16.80 -14.93 13.49
CA SER A 58 -17.27 -15.84 14.53
C SER A 58 -17.36 -15.06 15.84
N HIS A 59 -18.48 -15.22 16.54
CA HIS A 59 -18.69 -14.65 17.87
C HIS A 59 -17.78 -15.27 18.95
N ASP A 60 -16.85 -16.12 18.56
CA ASP A 60 -15.94 -16.87 19.42
C ASP A 60 -14.65 -16.09 19.70
N PHE A 61 -14.79 -14.77 19.85
CA PHE A 61 -13.78 -13.96 20.51
C PHE A 61 -13.90 -14.29 21.99
N PRO A 62 -12.83 -14.67 22.71
CA PRO A 62 -12.95 -15.02 24.11
C PRO A 62 -13.49 -13.81 24.85
N ALA A 63 -14.76 -13.89 25.28
CA ALA A 63 -15.32 -12.92 26.20
C ALA A 63 -14.40 -12.97 27.40
N ALA A 64 -13.60 -11.91 27.58
CA ALA A 64 -12.62 -11.80 28.66
C ALA A 64 -13.26 -12.38 29.91
N ALA A 65 -12.70 -13.51 30.38
CA ALA A 65 -13.28 -14.29 31.45
C ALA A 65 -13.56 -13.34 32.61
N LYS A 66 -14.84 -13.03 32.83
CA LYS A 66 -15.27 -12.35 34.03
C LYS A 66 -15.15 -13.39 35.12
N THR A 67 -13.96 -13.50 35.70
CA THR A 67 -13.72 -14.18 36.96
C THR A 67 -14.54 -13.45 38.01
N SER A 68 -15.77 -13.93 38.23
CA SER A 68 -16.53 -13.60 39.44
C SER A 68 -15.81 -14.24 40.61
N ILE A 69 -15.03 -13.45 41.33
CA ILE A 69 -14.57 -13.83 42.67
C ILE A 69 -15.79 -13.81 43.59
N SER A 70 -16.23 -14.98 44.05
CA SER A 70 -17.14 -15.08 45.19
C SER A 70 -16.39 -14.60 46.43
N VAL A 71 -16.81 -13.46 46.98
CA VAL A 71 -16.50 -13.12 48.38
C VAL A 71 -17.62 -13.73 49.20
N GLU A 72 -17.32 -14.87 49.82
CA GLU A 72 -18.13 -15.47 50.87
C GLU A 72 -18.05 -14.55 52.11
N ASN A 73 -19.22 -14.18 52.66
CA ASN A 73 -19.37 -13.66 54.01
C ASN A 73 -20.73 -14.08 54.57
#